data_AF-A0A316HRW7-F1
#
_entry.id   AF-A0A316HRW7-F1
#
_cell.length_a   1.000
_cell.length_b   1.000
_cell.length_c   1.000
_cell.angle_alpha   90.00
_cell.angle_beta   90.00
_cell.angle_gamma   90.00
#
_symmetry.space_group_name_H-M   'P 1'
#
loop_
_entity.id
_entity.type
_entity.pdbx_description
1 polymer ?
#
loop_
_entity_poly.entity_id
_entity_poly.type
_entity_poly.pdbx_seq_one_letter_code
_entity_poly.pdbx_strand_id
1 'polypeptide(L)'
;MTRSVPQTYRRPPMTRACDPQRMNWLWRLVCEVAELQPGRLVEALHAAQVPVDLQRVRSWSVPDTDDAFFPMTLAEVERNLRALVALRRRNAVRPVADDAAAPAGG
;
A
#
# COMPACT_ATOMS: atom_id res chain seq x y z
N MET A 1 -20.57 -14.51 38.97
CA MET A 1 -20.71 -14.21 37.52
C MET A 1 -20.59 -12.70 37.33
N THR A 2 -19.40 -12.18 37.04
CA THR A 2 -19.16 -10.76 36.77
C THR A 2 -19.27 -10.52 35.27
N ARG A 3 -20.33 -9.83 34.83
CA ARG A 3 -20.46 -9.36 33.44
C ARG A 3 -19.40 -8.27 33.19
N SER A 4 -18.50 -8.52 32.25
CA SER A 4 -17.61 -7.48 31.73
C SER A 4 -18.44 -6.44 30.97
N VAL A 5 -18.30 -5.17 31.31
CA VAL A 5 -18.98 -4.07 30.64
C VAL A 5 -18.32 -3.90 29.26
N PRO A 6 -19.07 -3.84 28.14
CA PRO A 6 -18.45 -3.58 26.84
C PRO A 6 -17.78 -2.21 26.93
N GLN A 7 -16.46 -2.16 26.79
CA GLN A 7 -15.76 -0.88 26.65
C GLN A 7 -16.26 -0.24 25.36
N THR A 8 -17.16 0.73 25.49
CA THR A 8 -17.53 1.63 24.41
C THR A 8 -16.24 2.27 23.90
N TYR A 9 -15.93 2.03 22.62
CA TYR A 9 -14.76 2.63 21.99
C TYR A 9 -14.83 4.15 22.17
N ARG A 10 -13.94 4.68 23.03
CA ARG A 10 -13.79 6.11 23.23
C ARG A 10 -12.70 6.56 22.27
N ARG A 11 -13.10 7.26 21.21
CA ARG A 11 -12.15 7.84 20.25
C ARG A 11 -11.11 8.65 21.04
N PRO A 12 -9.81 8.29 20.98
CA PRO A 12 -8.76 9.06 21.63
C PRO A 12 -8.79 10.51 21.12
N PRO A 13 -8.45 11.50 21.97
CA PRO A 13 -8.28 12.86 21.49
C PRO A 13 -7.24 12.85 20.37
N MET A 14 -7.62 13.36 19.19
CA MET A 14 -6.73 13.46 18.05
C MET A 14 -5.65 14.50 18.38
N THR A 15 -4.51 14.04 18.86
CA THR A 15 -3.35 14.89 19.21
C THR A 15 -2.68 15.51 17.98
N ARG A 16 -3.04 15.06 16.78
CA ARG A 16 -2.81 15.75 15.50
C ARG A 16 -4.14 15.87 14.77
N ALA A 17 -4.49 17.09 14.34
CA ALA A 17 -5.53 17.25 13.33
C ALA A 17 -5.06 16.51 12.06
N CYS A 18 -5.60 15.32 11.83
CA CYS A 18 -5.29 14.52 10.65
C CYS A 18 -6.25 14.97 9.55
N ASP A 19 -5.72 15.65 8.53
CA ASP A 19 -6.48 16.00 7.33
C ASP A 19 -6.55 14.77 6.42
N PRO A 20 -7.73 14.15 6.23
CA PRO A 20 -7.88 12.97 5.36
C PRO A 20 -7.58 13.26 3.88
N GLN A 21 -7.42 14.53 3.48
CA GLN A 21 -7.02 14.93 2.13
C GLN A 21 -5.49 15.06 1.97
N ARG A 22 -4.70 14.94 3.04
CA ARG A 22 -3.24 15.14 3.03
C ARG A 22 -2.49 14.06 3.80
N MET A 23 -2.49 12.86 3.24
CA MET A 23 -1.96 11.65 3.87
C MET A 23 -0.56 11.23 3.39
N ASN A 24 0.13 12.04 2.58
CA ASN A 24 1.48 11.72 2.04
C ASN A 24 2.49 11.41 3.15
N TRP A 25 2.39 12.07 4.31
CA TRP A 25 3.26 11.79 5.45
C TRP A 25 3.10 10.34 5.93
N LEU A 26 1.87 9.83 6.00
CA LEU A 26 1.59 8.47 6.42
C LEU A 26 2.06 7.49 5.36
N TRP A 27 1.79 7.81 4.09
CA TRP A 27 2.25 7.00 2.97
C TRP A 27 3.77 6.83 2.95
N ARG A 28 4.54 7.91 3.18
CA ARG A 28 6.01 7.85 3.27
C ARG A 28 6.49 6.95 4.40
N LEU A 29 5.90 7.03 5.59
CA LEU A 29 6.21 6.13 6.71
C LEU A 29 5.93 4.67 6.37
N VAL A 30 4.81 4.41 5.67
CA VAL A 30 4.50 3.05 5.21
C VAL A 30 5.52 2.57 4.20
N CYS A 31 5.90 3.41 3.23
CA CYS A 31 6.94 3.08 2.26
C CYS A 31 8.28 2.77 2.92
N GLU A 32 8.66 3.53 3.94
CA GLU A 32 9.91 3.32 4.70
C GLU A 32 9.88 1.99 5.45
N VAL A 33 8.83 1.74 6.24
CA VAL A 33 8.70 0.50 7.04
C VAL A 33 8.59 -0.75 6.16
N ALA A 34 7.95 -0.66 5.01
CA ALA A 34 7.73 -1.79 4.11
C ALA A 34 8.70 -1.84 2.92
N GLU A 35 9.72 -0.97 2.90
CA GLU A 35 10.71 -0.85 1.83
C GLU A 35 10.07 -0.79 0.41
N LEU A 36 8.93 -0.09 0.30
CA LEU A 36 8.12 -0.10 -0.91
C LEU A 36 8.71 0.79 -2.01
N GLN A 37 8.97 0.17 -3.17
CA GLN A 37 9.41 0.87 -4.36
C GLN A 37 8.22 1.36 -5.21
N PRO A 38 8.27 2.56 -5.82
CA PRO A 38 7.22 3.09 -6.68
C PRO A 38 6.75 2.13 -7.78
N GLY A 39 7.68 1.42 -8.42
CA GLY A 39 7.37 0.45 -9.48
C GLY A 39 6.48 -0.70 -9.00
N ARG A 40 6.68 -1.19 -7.76
CA ARG A 40 5.84 -2.25 -7.18
C ARG A 40 4.43 -1.78 -6.91
N LEU A 41 4.25 -0.51 -6.54
CA LEU A 41 2.93 0.05 -6.37
C LEU A 41 2.20 0.18 -7.71
N VAL A 42 2.90 0.64 -8.76
CA VAL A 42 2.33 0.71 -10.11
C VAL A 42 1.87 -0.68 -10.57
N GLU A 43 2.72 -1.70 -10.41
CA GLU A 43 2.37 -3.10 -10.70
C GLU A 43 1.11 -3.55 -9.95
N ALA A 44 1.03 -3.26 -8.65
CA ALA A 44 -0.11 -3.64 -7.82
C ALA A 44 -1.40 -2.94 -8.25
N LEU A 45 -1.34 -1.64 -8.54
CA LEU A 45 -2.48 -0.85 -8.96
C LEU A 45 -2.97 -1.29 -10.34
N HIS A 46 -2.08 -1.54 -11.29
CA HIS A 46 -2.43 -2.08 -12.61
C HIS A 46 -3.03 -3.48 -12.50
N ALA A 47 -2.48 -4.35 -11.65
CA ALA A 47 -3.06 -5.67 -11.39
C ALA A 47 -4.47 -5.61 -10.78
N ALA A 48 -4.77 -4.53 -10.04
CA ALA A 48 -6.09 -4.22 -9.49
C ALA A 48 -6.99 -3.41 -10.45
N GLN A 49 -6.59 -3.26 -11.72
CA GLN A 49 -7.30 -2.48 -12.74
C GLN A 49 -7.50 -1.00 -12.36
N VAL A 50 -6.62 -0.46 -11.52
CA VAL A 50 -6.59 0.96 -11.16
C VAL A 50 -5.62 1.69 -12.10
N PRO A 51 -6.11 2.58 -12.98
CA PRO A 51 -5.24 3.36 -13.85
C PRO A 51 -4.43 4.35 -13.02
N VAL A 52 -3.11 4.29 -13.19
CA VAL A 52 -2.16 5.22 -12.56
C VAL A 52 -0.90 5.27 -13.42
N ASP A 53 -0.26 6.43 -13.49
CA ASP A 53 1.07 6.57 -14.08
C ASP A 53 2.16 6.65 -12.98
N LEU A 54 3.41 6.49 -13.40
CA LEU A 54 4.55 6.52 -12.49
C LEU A 54 4.77 7.90 -11.87
N GLN A 55 4.44 8.98 -12.58
CA GLN A 55 4.60 10.35 -12.09
C GLN A 55 3.67 10.60 -10.90
N ARG A 56 2.42 10.17 -10.99
CA ARG A 56 1.43 10.19 -9.92
C ARG A 56 1.92 9.42 -8.70
N VAL A 57 2.45 8.23 -8.89
CA VAL A 57 2.98 7.44 -7.77
C VAL A 57 4.18 8.13 -7.12
N ARG A 58 5.07 8.74 -7.91
CA ARG A 58 6.22 9.49 -7.38
C ARG A 58 5.81 10.73 -6.57
N SER A 59 4.74 11.43 -6.97
CA SER A 59 4.21 12.60 -6.26
C SER A 59 3.81 12.33 -4.81
N TRP A 60 3.59 11.07 -4.46
CA TRP A 60 3.19 10.66 -3.12
C TRP A 60 4.35 10.48 -2.14
N SER A 61 5.57 10.35 -2.66
CA SER A 61 6.78 10.09 -1.86
C SER A 61 7.63 11.33 -1.62
N VAL A 62 7.31 12.46 -2.26
CA VAL A 62 8.03 13.74 -2.09
C VAL A 62 7.47 14.55 -0.91
N PRO A 63 8.26 15.45 -0.28
CA PRO A 63 7.75 16.40 0.71
C PRO A 63 6.78 17.42 0.09
N ASP A 64 6.02 18.11 0.94
CA ASP A 64 5.05 19.14 0.52
C ASP A 64 5.68 20.43 -0.01
N THR A 65 6.99 20.59 0.18
CA THR A 65 7.79 21.68 -0.40
C THR A 65 8.27 21.40 -1.82
N ASP A 66 8.02 20.20 -2.36
CA ASP A 66 8.46 19.78 -3.69
C ASP A 66 7.41 20.18 -4.75
N ASP A 67 7.85 20.67 -5.91
CA ASP A 67 6.95 21.06 -7.02
C ASP A 67 6.16 19.87 -7.60
N ALA A 68 6.68 18.65 -7.45
CA ALA A 68 5.99 17.44 -7.85
C ALA A 68 4.97 16.96 -6.79
N PHE A 69 4.82 17.66 -5.67
CA PHE A 69 3.91 17.26 -4.61
C PHE A 69 2.46 17.29 -5.08
N PHE A 70 1.75 16.19 -4.80
CA PHE A 70 0.31 16.17 -4.93
C PHE A 70 -0.33 15.47 -3.72
N PRO A 71 -1.39 16.04 -3.14
CA PRO A 71 -2.06 15.46 -1.98
C PRO A 71 -2.63 14.07 -2.26
N MET A 72 -2.27 13.12 -1.41
CA MET A 72 -2.85 11.80 -1.32
C MET A 72 -3.96 11.81 -0.26
N THR A 73 -5.13 11.31 -0.64
CA THR A 73 -6.26 11.13 0.29
C THR A 73 -6.14 9.83 1.09
N LEU A 74 -6.85 9.73 2.22
CA LEU A 74 -6.95 8.48 2.99
C LEU A 74 -7.51 7.33 2.14
N ALA A 75 -8.45 7.62 1.24
CA ALA A 75 -9.01 6.62 0.33
C ALA A 75 -7.96 6.09 -0.66
N GLU A 76 -7.06 6.96 -1.15
CA GLU A 76 -5.93 6.53 -1.97
C GLU A 76 -4.94 5.67 -1.17
N VAL A 77 -4.62 6.04 0.08
CA VAL A 77 -3.81 5.20 0.97
C VAL A 77 -4.42 3.80 1.08
N GLU A 78 -5.71 3.72 1.44
CA GLU A 78 -6.40 2.44 1.62
C GLU A 78 -6.39 1.61 0.33
N ARG A 79 -6.74 2.21 -0.81
CA ARG A 79 -6.74 1.55 -2.12
C ARG A 79 -5.37 0.97 -2.45
N ASN A 80 -4.32 1.77 -2.26
CA ASN A 80 -2.95 1.36 -2.55
C ASN A 80 -2.51 0.17 -1.69
N LEU A 81 -2.83 0.19 -0.39
CA LEU A 81 -2.53 -0.92 0.52
C LEU A 81 -3.29 -2.19 0.16
N ARG A 82 -4.58 -2.08 -0.17
CA ARG A 82 -5.39 -3.22 -0.61
C ARG A 82 -4.81 -3.86 -1.88
N ALA A 83 -4.40 -3.04 -2.86
CA ALA A 83 -3.78 -3.51 -4.09
C ALA A 83 -2.46 -4.25 -3.82
N LEU A 84 -1.59 -3.70 -2.97
CA LEU A 84 -0.33 -4.32 -2.58
C LEU A 84 -0.55 -5.67 -1.86
N VAL A 85 -1.52 -5.74 -0.95
CA VAL A 85 -1.88 -6.99 -0.25
C VAL A 85 -2.40 -8.03 -1.24
N ALA A 86 -3.26 -7.63 -2.18
CA ALA A 86 -3.78 -8.53 -3.21
C ALA A 86 -2.66 -9.08 -4.11
N LEU A 87 -1.75 -8.22 -4.57
CA LEU A 87 -0.59 -8.64 -5.37
C LEU A 87 0.31 -9.61 -4.58
N ARG A 88 0.60 -9.33 -3.31
CA ARG A 88 1.40 -10.20 -2.45
C ARG A 88 0.77 -11.58 -2.28
N ARG A 89 -0.55 -11.63 -2.06
CA ARG A 89 -1.30 -12.91 -1.97
C ARG A 89 -1.24 -13.68 -3.27
N ARG A 90 -1.41 -13.01 -4.42
CA ARG A 90 -1.29 -13.64 -5.75
C ARG A 90 0.09 -14.24 -5.98
N ASN A 91 1.15 -13.54 -5.58
CA ASN A 91 2.53 -14.00 -5.74
C ASN A 91 2.88 -15.15 -4.79
N ALA A 92 2.28 -15.20 -3.60
CA ALA A 92 2.46 -16.32 -2.67
C ALA A 92 1.75 -17.62 -3.12
N VAL A 93 0.69 -17.52 -3.91
CA VAL A 93 -0.07 -18.67 -4.43
C VAL A 93 0.51 -19.21 -5.74
N ARG A 94 1.29 -18.41 -6.49
CA ARG A 94 1.97 -18.89 -7.70
C ARG A 94 3.06 -19.90 -7.28
N PRO A 95 2.96 -21.20 -7.63
CA PRO A 95 4.06 -22.12 -7.44
C PRO A 95 5.23 -21.64 -8.31
N VAL A 96 6.46 -21.75 -7.78
CA VAL A 96 7.66 -21.72 -8.63
C VAL A 96 7.47 -22.86 -9.62
N ALA A 97 7.31 -22.54 -10.91
CA ALA A 97 7.24 -23.56 -11.94
C ALA A 97 8.54 -24.38 -11.87
N ASP A 98 8.39 -25.71 -11.77
CA ASP A 98 9.48 -26.68 -11.75
C ASP A 98 10.52 -26.36 -12.84
N ASP A 99 11.70 -25.93 -12.41
CA ASP A 99 12.90 -25.92 -13.23
C ASP A 99 13.47 -27.35 -13.20
N ALA A 100 12.74 -28.28 -13.82
CA ALA A 100 13.14 -29.68 -13.97
C ALA A 100 12.52 -30.28 -15.25
N ALA A 101 12.84 -29.68 -16.39
CA ALA A 101 12.70 -30.34 -17.69
C ALA A 101 14.08 -30.35 -18.38
N ALA A 102 14.98 -31.21 -17.90
CA ALA A 102 16.03 -31.74 -18.75
C ALA A 102 15.47 -32.99 -19.46
N PRO A 103 15.37 -33.02 -20.80
CA PRO A 103 15.00 -34.23 -21.48
C PRO A 103 16.16 -35.23 -21.41
N ALA A 104 15.83 -36.45 -21.01
CA ALA A 104 16.67 -37.62 -21.20
C ALA A 104 16.69 -38.04 -22.68
N GLY A 105 17.87 -38.45 -23.16
CA GLY A 105 18.07 -39.18 -24.42
C GLY A 105 19.11 -38.48 -25.32
N GLY A 106 20.15 -39.14 -25.83
CA GLY A 106 20.57 -40.54 -25.82
C GLY A 106 21.92 -40.65 -26.54
#